data_AF-A0AAE1FQ96-F1
#
_entry.id   AF-A0AAE1FQ96-F1
#
_cell.length_a   1.000
_cell.length_b   1.000
_cell.length_c   1.000
_cell.angle_alpha   90.00
_cell.angle_beta   90.00
_cell.angle_gamma   90.00
#
_symmetry.space_group_name_H-M   'P 1'
#
loop_
_entity.id
_entity.type
_entity.pdbx_description
1 polymer ?
#
loop_
_entity_poly.entity_id
_entity_poly.type
_entity_poly.pdbx_seq_one_letter_code
_entity_poly.pdbx_strand_id
1 'polypeptide(L)'
;MHFCRIRGVQPDPDLFMYGHRIRCVEETRFLGLLFDKCLTWVPHLRSFKVSCLQALNLLMVLCHTSWGADRATLLHLYRVLIRSKLDYGCEVYSSAIDAHLRVLGTVHHAGVRLATGAFRSSPFPSLLVEADEQPLDLCRQSLMVHCWHRLH
;
A
#
# COMPACT_ATOMS: atom_id res chain seq x y z
N MET A 1 -21.79 7.68 -10.03
CA MET A 1 -21.59 8.88 -10.88
C MET A 1 -22.95 9.45 -11.22
N HIS A 2 -23.38 10.53 -10.56
CA HIS A 2 -24.66 11.17 -10.84
C HIS A 2 -24.46 12.17 -11.99
N PHE A 3 -24.86 11.81 -13.21
CA PHE A 3 -24.74 12.68 -14.36
C PHE A 3 -25.92 13.65 -14.39
N CYS A 4 -25.72 14.87 -13.88
CA CYS A 4 -26.68 15.96 -14.03
C CYS A 4 -26.07 17.09 -14.85
N ARG A 5 -26.89 17.72 -15.70
CA ARG A 5 -26.51 18.80 -16.62
C ARG A 5 -26.56 20.20 -15.97
N ILE A 6 -26.72 20.23 -14.64
CA ILE A 6 -26.92 21.43 -13.83
C ILE A 6 -25.57 22.09 -13.58
N ARG A 7 -25.42 23.36 -13.98
CA ARG A 7 -24.23 24.17 -13.70
C ARG A 7 -24.44 24.95 -12.40
N GLY A 8 -23.72 24.59 -11.34
CA GLY A 8 -23.78 25.23 -10.01
C GLY A 8 -23.10 24.40 -8.91
N VAL A 9 -22.94 24.97 -7.71
CA VAL A 9 -22.53 24.21 -6.51
C VAL A 9 -23.66 23.26 -6.15
N GLN A 10 -23.44 21.95 -6.29
CA GLN A 10 -24.42 20.98 -5.82
C GLN A 10 -24.38 20.92 -4.30
N PRO A 11 -25.53 21.08 -3.61
CA PRO A 11 -25.60 20.80 -2.19
C PRO A 11 -25.30 19.32 -1.94
N ASP A 12 -24.62 19.03 -0.83
CA ASP A 12 -24.33 17.65 -0.44
C ASP A 12 -25.63 16.85 -0.29
N PRO A 13 -25.69 15.60 -0.78
CA PRO A 13 -26.89 14.78 -0.71
C PRO A 13 -27.24 14.44 0.75
N ASP A 14 -28.52 14.53 1.08
CA ASP A 14 -29.05 14.06 2.37
C ASP A 14 -29.19 12.54 2.36
N LEU A 15 -28.13 11.84 2.76
CA LEU A 15 -28.11 10.39 2.89
C LEU A 15 -28.43 9.97 4.32
N PHE A 16 -29.28 8.97 4.49
CA PHE A 16 -29.62 8.39 5.80
C PHE A 16 -29.30 6.89 5.81
N MET A 17 -28.61 6.42 6.84
CA MET A 17 -28.43 4.99 7.14
C MET A 17 -29.06 4.70 8.50
N TYR A 18 -29.97 3.72 8.57
CA TYR A 18 -30.67 3.35 9.81
C TYR A 18 -31.30 4.55 10.55
N GLY A 19 -31.83 5.52 9.81
CA GLY A 19 -32.42 6.75 10.37
C GLY A 19 -31.42 7.83 10.79
N HIS A 20 -30.10 7.58 10.66
CA HIS A 20 -29.05 8.56 10.94
C HIS A 20 -28.51 9.20 9.67
N ARG A 21 -28.40 10.54 9.66
CA ARG A 21 -27.82 11.28 8.53
C ARG A 21 -26.32 11.00 8.40
N ILE A 22 -25.91 10.53 7.23
CA ILE A 22 -24.51 10.38 6.85
C ILE A 22 -24.00 11.75 6.41
N ARG A 23 -22.91 12.20 7.02
CA ARG A 23 -22.26 13.46 6.64
C ARG A 23 -21.37 13.22 5.43
N CYS A 24 -21.47 14.09 4.43
CA CYS A 24 -20.45 14.20 3.40
C CYS A 24 -19.20 14.79 4.02
N VAL A 25 -18.10 14.03 4.00
CA VAL A 25 -16.79 14.46 4.48
C VAL A 25 -15.77 14.17 3.39
N GLU A 26 -14.69 14.96 3.36
CA GLU A 26 -13.67 14.86 2.32
C GLU A 26 -12.83 13.57 2.43
N GLU A 27 -12.63 13.08 3.66
CA GLU A 27 -11.89 11.86 3.95
C GLU A 27 -12.60 11.01 5.01
N THR A 28 -12.68 9.70 4.81
CA THR A 28 -13.21 8.74 5.80
C THR A 28 -12.29 7.55 5.98
N ARG A 29 -12.14 7.06 7.21
CA ARG A 29 -11.43 5.81 7.47
C ARG A 29 -12.44 4.67 7.60
N PHE A 30 -12.24 3.61 6.81
CA PHE A 30 -13.04 2.39 6.89
C PHE A 30 -12.12 1.17 6.77
N LEU A 31 -12.22 0.25 7.74
CA LEU A 31 -11.33 -0.93 7.84
C LEU A 31 -9.84 -0.58 7.72
N GLY A 32 -9.40 0.53 8.33
CA GLY A 32 -8.00 0.97 8.26
C GLY A 32 -7.57 1.63 6.93
N LEU A 33 -8.39 1.55 5.88
CA LEU A 33 -8.18 2.28 4.61
C LEU A 33 -8.76 3.69 4.71
N LEU A 34 -8.12 4.65 4.05
CA LEU A 34 -8.55 6.05 4.03
C LEU A 34 -9.12 6.38 2.65
N PHE A 35 -10.41 6.65 2.59
CA PHE A 35 -11.14 6.95 1.38
C PHE A 35 -11.25 8.47 1.24
N ASP A 36 -10.75 9.02 0.15
CA ASP A 36 -11.02 10.39 -0.25
C ASP A 36 -12.28 10.46 -1.13
N LYS A 37 -12.92 11.62 -1.17
CA LYS A 37 -14.15 11.88 -1.95
C LYS A 37 -14.08 11.42 -3.42
N CYS A 38 -12.89 11.49 -4.02
CA CYS A 38 -12.66 11.14 -5.42
C CYS A 38 -12.03 9.76 -5.62
N LEU A 39 -11.82 8.98 -4.54
CA LEU A 39 -11.13 7.68 -4.56
C LEU A 39 -9.79 7.72 -5.30
N THR A 40 -9.06 8.83 -5.18
CA THR A 40 -7.71 8.99 -5.71
C THR A 40 -6.68 8.22 -4.90
N TRP A 41 -7.00 7.90 -3.64
CA TRP A 41 -6.15 7.20 -2.68
C TRP A 41 -4.87 7.94 -2.30
N VAL A 42 -4.67 9.17 -2.74
CA VAL A 42 -3.47 9.97 -2.44
C VAL A 42 -3.23 10.15 -0.93
N PRO A 43 -4.22 10.58 -0.11
CA PRO A 43 -3.99 10.75 1.32
C PRO A 43 -3.73 9.41 2.02
N HIS A 44 -4.37 8.34 1.55
CA HIS A 44 -4.11 6.99 2.02
C HIS A 44 -2.67 6.56 1.73
N LEU A 45 -2.24 6.58 0.47
CA LEU A 45 -0.92 6.15 0.05
C LEU A 45 0.18 6.98 0.73
N ARG A 46 -0.05 8.28 0.96
CA ARG A 46 0.89 9.14 1.70
C ARG A 46 1.05 8.71 3.16
N SER A 47 -0.06 8.58 3.89
CA SER A 47 -0.03 8.16 5.30
C SER A 47 0.52 6.74 5.46
N PHE A 48 0.17 5.86 4.52
CA PHE A 48 0.63 4.49 4.46
C PHE A 48 2.13 4.37 4.17
N LYS A 49 2.68 5.19 3.26
CA LYS A 49 4.12 5.29 3.02
C LYS A 49 4.87 5.64 4.31
N VAL A 50 4.38 6.62 5.07
CA VAL A 50 5.00 7.02 6.35
C VAL A 50 5.06 5.85 7.33
N SER A 51 3.97 5.10 7.47
CA SER A 51 3.94 3.88 8.31
C SER A 51 4.93 2.81 7.86
N CYS A 52 5.12 2.64 6.54
CA CYS A 52 6.10 1.70 6.01
C CYS A 52 7.54 2.19 6.20
N LEU A 53 7.79 3.50 6.09
CA LEU A 53 9.11 4.09 6.35
C LEU A 53 9.52 3.92 7.81
N GLN A 54 8.58 4.00 8.75
CA GLN A 54 8.85 3.69 10.16
C GLN A 54 9.27 2.23 10.36
N ALA A 55 8.59 1.29 9.71
CA ALA A 55 8.97 -0.13 9.74
C ALA A 55 10.35 -0.38 9.08
N LEU A 56 10.63 0.35 7.99
CA LEU A 56 11.93 0.35 7.33
C LEU A 56 13.05 0.84 8.25
N ASN A 57 12.81 1.91 9.02
CA ASN A 57 13.79 2.41 10.00
C ASN A 57 14.13 1.35 11.05
N LEU A 58 13.13 0.61 11.54
CA LEU A 58 13.36 -0.50 12.45
C LEU A 58 14.20 -1.60 11.80
N LEU A 59 13.90 -1.96 10.55
CA LEU A 59 14.70 -2.92 9.79
C LEU A 59 16.15 -2.44 9.62
N MET A 60 16.35 -1.15 9.30
CA MET A 60 17.70 -0.56 9.17
C MET A 60 18.50 -0.65 10.46
N VAL A 61 17.89 -0.36 11.61
CA VAL A 61 18.57 -0.48 12.91
C VAL A 61 19.07 -1.90 13.12
N LEU A 62 18.23 -2.91 12.83
CA LEU A 62 18.58 -4.32 12.98
C LEU A 62 19.70 -4.74 12.01
N CYS A 63 19.65 -4.29 10.76
CA CYS A 63 20.68 -4.55 9.74
C CYS A 63 22.07 -4.01 10.13
N HIS A 64 22.12 -2.85 10.80
CA HIS A 64 23.37 -2.16 11.12
C HIS A 64 23.98 -2.55 12.49
N THR A 65 23.31 -3.39 13.28
CA THR A 65 23.89 -3.85 14.55
C THR A 65 25.16 -4.68 14.32
N SER A 66 26.16 -4.56 15.21
CA SER A 66 27.46 -5.24 15.10
C SER A 66 27.38 -6.78 15.13
N TRP A 67 26.23 -7.33 15.51
CA TRP A 67 25.88 -8.75 15.47
C TRP A 67 24.84 -9.06 14.39
N GLY A 68 24.82 -8.25 13.31
CA GLY A 68 23.79 -8.15 12.29
C GLY A 68 22.92 -9.40 12.09
N ALA A 69 21.60 -9.20 12.13
CA ALA A 69 20.65 -10.28 11.97
C ALA A 69 20.88 -11.03 10.64
N ASP A 70 20.73 -12.35 10.69
CA ASP A 70 20.87 -13.20 9.50
C ASP A 70 19.96 -12.73 8.35
N ARG A 71 20.42 -12.88 7.10
CA ARG A 71 19.70 -12.46 5.89
C ARG A 71 18.29 -13.05 5.85
N ALA A 72 18.11 -14.32 6.20
CA ALA A 72 16.79 -14.95 6.20
C ALA A 72 15.87 -14.31 7.25
N THR A 73 16.43 -13.96 8.40
CA THR A 73 15.70 -13.25 9.47
C THR A 73 15.29 -11.84 9.03
N LEU A 74 16.18 -11.09 8.39
CA LEU A 74 15.88 -9.76 7.87
C LEU A 74 14.80 -9.79 6.77
N LEU A 75 14.88 -10.75 5.85
CA LEU A 75 13.85 -10.96 4.84
C LEU A 75 12.51 -11.34 5.46
N HIS A 76 12.51 -12.20 6.48
CA HIS A 76 11.31 -12.55 7.23
C HIS A 76 10.69 -11.32 7.92
N LEU A 77 11.50 -10.51 8.59
CA LEU A 77 11.04 -9.27 9.22
C LEU A 77 10.48 -8.27 8.21
N TYR A 78 11.15 -8.12 7.06
CA TYR A 78 10.65 -7.30 5.95
C TYR A 78 9.26 -7.79 5.49
N ARG A 79 9.06 -9.10 5.32
CA ARG A 79 7.77 -9.68 4.93
C ARG A 79 6.68 -9.39 5.97
N VAL A 80 6.99 -9.60 7.25
CA VAL A 80 6.03 -9.45 8.34
C VAL A 80 5.67 -7.99 8.62
N LEU A 81 6.61 -7.05 8.49
CA LEU A 81 6.40 -5.65 8.89
C LEU A 81 6.00 -4.72 7.75
N ILE A 82 6.53 -4.97 6.55
CA ILE A 82 6.38 -4.09 5.39
C ILE A 82 5.50 -4.77 4.35
N ARG A 83 5.83 -6.00 3.92
CA ARG A 83 5.08 -6.67 2.84
C ARG A 83 3.64 -6.93 3.24
N SER A 84 3.40 -7.43 4.44
CA SER A 84 2.06 -7.64 5.01
C SER A 84 1.19 -6.36 4.97
N LYS A 85 1.79 -5.19 5.22
CA LYS A 85 1.10 -3.91 5.09
C LYS A 85 0.78 -3.65 3.61
N LEU A 86 1.78 -3.75 2.72
CA LEU A 86 1.65 -3.51 1.27
C LEU A 86 0.65 -4.44 0.57
N ASP A 87 0.38 -5.62 1.13
CA ASP A 87 -0.60 -6.55 0.59
C ASP A 87 -2.00 -6.26 1.17
N TYR A 88 -2.11 -5.62 2.34
CA TYR A 88 -3.38 -5.29 2.95
C TYR A 88 -4.14 -4.21 2.17
N GLY A 89 -5.35 -4.54 1.72
CA GLY A 89 -6.24 -3.61 1.03
C GLY A 89 -5.79 -3.25 -0.38
N CYS A 90 -4.80 -3.97 -0.93
CA CYS A 90 -4.29 -3.71 -2.28
C CYS A 90 -5.34 -3.91 -3.37
N GLU A 91 -6.34 -4.75 -3.11
CA GLU A 91 -7.50 -4.99 -3.96
C GLU A 91 -8.38 -3.73 -4.11
N VAL A 92 -8.35 -2.84 -3.11
CA VAL A 92 -9.21 -1.67 -3.04
C VAL A 92 -8.49 -0.46 -3.62
N TYR A 93 -7.27 -0.16 -3.14
CA TYR A 93 -6.51 0.98 -3.65
C TYR A 93 -5.82 0.72 -4.99
N SER A 94 -5.85 -0.50 -5.54
CA SER A 94 -5.38 -0.78 -6.90
C SER A 94 -6.13 0.02 -7.97
N SER A 95 -7.30 0.58 -7.63
CA SER A 95 -8.02 1.51 -8.50
C SER A 95 -7.33 2.88 -8.64
N ALA A 96 -6.31 3.16 -7.83
CA ALA A 96 -5.52 4.38 -7.93
C ALA A 96 -4.72 4.43 -9.24
N ILE A 97 -4.39 5.64 -9.68
CA ILE A 97 -3.54 5.85 -10.85
C ILE A 97 -2.13 5.28 -10.58
N ASP A 98 -1.55 4.57 -11.55
CA ASP A 98 -0.22 3.95 -11.45
C ASP A 98 0.87 4.90 -10.94
N ALA A 99 0.81 6.18 -11.35
CA ALA A 99 1.74 7.21 -10.89
C ALA A 99 1.77 7.35 -9.36
N HIS A 100 0.62 7.23 -8.70
CA HIS A 100 0.51 7.26 -7.25
C HIS A 100 0.97 5.94 -6.61
N LEU A 101 0.67 4.80 -7.25
CA LEU A 101 1.08 3.47 -6.77
C LEU A 101 2.60 3.26 -6.80
N ARG A 102 3.33 3.89 -7.74
CA ARG A 102 4.81 3.84 -7.81
C ARG A 102 5.50 4.27 -6.52
N VAL A 103 4.84 5.10 -5.71
CA VAL A 103 5.35 5.51 -4.40
C VAL A 103 5.57 4.31 -3.47
N LEU A 104 4.71 3.29 -3.54
CA LEU A 104 4.85 2.07 -2.75
C LEU A 104 6.03 1.20 -3.23
N GLY A 105 6.31 1.22 -4.53
CA GLY A 105 7.48 0.55 -5.11
C GLY A 105 8.79 1.02 -4.48
N THR A 106 8.91 2.32 -4.19
CA THR A 106 10.13 2.86 -3.55
C THR A 106 10.41 2.25 -2.17
N VAL A 107 9.36 1.99 -1.39
CA VAL A 107 9.45 1.35 -0.07
C VAL A 107 9.83 -0.12 -0.21
N HIS A 108 9.16 -0.84 -1.11
CA HIS A 108 9.46 -2.24 -1.40
C HIS A 108 10.92 -2.42 -1.86
N HIS A 109 11.39 -1.57 -2.78
CA HIS A 109 12.75 -1.62 -3.28
C HIS A 109 13.79 -1.37 -2.18
N ALA A 110 13.54 -0.40 -1.32
CA ALA A 110 14.41 -0.11 -0.19
C ALA A 110 14.44 -1.28 0.83
N GLY A 111 13.27 -1.85 1.16
CA GLY A 111 13.15 -2.96 2.10
C GLY A 111 13.91 -4.21 1.64
N VAL A 112 13.70 -4.63 0.39
CA VAL A 112 14.38 -5.80 -0.18
C VAL A 112 15.90 -5.59 -0.25
N ARG A 113 16.36 -4.38 -0.64
CA ARG A 113 17.80 -4.08 -0.66
C ARG A 113 18.43 -4.13 0.72
N LEU A 114 17.76 -3.57 1.73
CA LEU A 114 18.25 -3.61 3.10
C LEU A 114 18.29 -5.03 3.65
N ALA A 115 17.25 -5.82 3.39
CA ALA A 115 17.17 -7.21 3.87
C ALA A 115 18.18 -8.13 3.18
N THR A 116 18.48 -7.90 1.89
CA THR A 116 19.49 -8.68 1.15
C THR A 116 20.92 -8.17 1.36
N GLY A 117 21.10 -6.97 1.90
CA GLY A 117 22.42 -6.32 2.03
C GLY A 117 23.05 -5.93 0.69
N ALA A 118 22.26 -5.86 -0.39
CA ALA A 118 22.76 -5.62 -1.73
C ALA A 118 23.21 -4.17 -1.95
N PHE A 119 24.22 -3.98 -2.81
CA PHE A 119 24.67 -2.66 -3.23
C PHE A 119 23.54 -1.86 -3.88
N ARG A 120 23.59 -0.53 -3.79
CA ARG A 120 22.62 0.37 -4.43
C ARG A 120 22.58 0.23 -5.96
N SER A 121 23.69 -0.17 -6.57
CA SER A 121 23.83 -0.39 -8.01
C SER A 121 23.28 -1.73 -8.49
N SER A 122 23.03 -2.70 -7.61
CA SER A 122 22.54 -4.03 -8.01
C SER A 122 21.18 -3.91 -8.71
N PRO A 123 20.95 -4.60 -9.84
CA PRO A 123 19.68 -4.54 -10.56
C PRO A 123 18.54 -5.12 -9.72
N PHE A 124 17.42 -4.39 -9.63
CA PHE A 124 16.31 -4.76 -8.75
C PHE A 124 15.62 -6.09 -9.11
N PRO A 125 15.39 -6.43 -10.39
CA PRO A 125 14.80 -7.73 -10.76
C PRO A 125 15.60 -8.93 -10.26
N SER A 126 16.94 -8.85 -10.29
CA SER A 126 17.81 -9.91 -9.77
C SER A 126 17.66 -10.05 -8.26
N LEU A 127 17.52 -8.93 -7.53
CA LEU A 127 17.30 -8.95 -6.08
C LEU A 127 15.97 -9.58 -5.69
N LEU A 128 14.92 -9.40 -6.49
CA LEU A 128 13.63 -10.05 -6.25
C LEU A 128 13.74 -11.57 -6.33
N VAL A 129 14.42 -12.07 -7.36
CA VAL A 129 14.68 -13.52 -7.52
C VAL A 129 15.53 -14.05 -6.37
N GLU A 130 16.59 -13.33 -6.00
CA GLU A 130 17.44 -13.72 -4.88
C GLU A 130 16.75 -13.65 -3.50
N ALA A 131 15.79 -12.75 -3.34
CA ALA A 131 15.04 -12.60 -2.10
C ALA A 131 13.83 -13.54 -2.02
N ASP A 132 13.50 -14.26 -3.10
CA ASP A 132 12.24 -14.98 -3.27
C ASP A 132 11.04 -14.05 -3.02
N GLU A 133 11.02 -12.93 -3.73
CA GLU A 133 10.00 -11.88 -3.64
C GLU A 133 9.39 -11.57 -5.00
N GLN A 134 8.08 -11.34 -5.03
CA GLN A 134 7.38 -10.94 -6.24
C GLN A 134 7.29 -9.42 -6.35
N PRO A 135 7.41 -8.85 -7.57
CA PRO A 135 7.14 -7.44 -7.78
C PRO A 135 5.69 -7.09 -7.40
N LEU A 136 5.49 -5.89 -6.86
CA LEU A 136 4.20 -5.46 -6.31
C LEU A 136 3.05 -5.54 -7.32
N ASP A 137 3.32 -5.22 -8.59
CA ASP A 137 2.28 -5.20 -9.62
C ASP A 137 1.69 -6.60 -9.87
N LEU A 138 2.55 -7.62 -9.94
CA LEU A 138 2.11 -9.02 -10.08
C LEU A 138 1.38 -9.51 -8.84
N CYS A 139 1.86 -9.12 -7.65
CA CYS A 139 1.20 -9.49 -6.40
C CYS A 139 -0.20 -8.90 -6.30
N ARG A 140 -0.39 -7.63 -6.65
CA ARG A 140 -1.71 -7.00 -6.69
C ARG A 140 -2.64 -7.71 -7.67
N GLN A 141 -2.18 -8.05 -8.87
CA GLN A 141 -2.97 -8.78 -9.85
C GLN A 141 -3.40 -10.16 -9.31
N SER A 142 -2.47 -10.90 -8.70
CA SER A 142 -2.77 -12.20 -8.08
C SER A 142 -3.82 -12.10 -6.97
N LEU A 143 -3.67 -11.12 -6.06
CA LEU A 143 -4.61 -10.90 -4.96
C LEU A 143 -5.99 -10.47 -5.47
N MET A 144 -6.06 -9.63 -6.50
CA MET A 144 -7.32 -9.25 -7.13
C MET A 144 -8.06 -10.45 -7.75
N VAL A 145 -7.35 -11.34 -8.44
CA VAL A 145 -7.94 -12.58 -9.00
C VAL A 145 -8.44 -13.49 -7.89
N HIS A 146 -7.66 -13.65 -6.82
CA HIS A 146 -8.07 -14.44 -5.66
C HIS A 146 -9.32 -13.87 -4.99
N CYS A 147 -9.40 -12.56 -4.83
CA CYS A 147 -10.57 -11.88 -4.28
C CYS A 147 -11.80 -12.10 -5.17
N TRP A 148 -11.62 -11.98 -6.49
CA TRP A 148 -12.70 -12.22 -7.45
C TRP A 148 -13.28 -13.63 -7.35
N HIS A 149 -12.42 -14.66 -7.27
CA HIS A 149 -12.84 -16.05 -7.09
C HIS A 149 -13.48 -16.31 -5.72
N ARG A 150 -13.15 -15.53 -4.68
CA ARG A 150 -13.81 -15.69 -3.37
C ARG A 150 -15.25 -15.15 -3.38
N LEU A 151 -15.51 -14.14 -4.23
CA LEU A 151 -16.80 -13.46 -4.30
C LEU A 151 -17.80 -14.14 -5.25
N HIS A 152 -17.35 -15.04 -6.12
CA HIS A 152 -18.17 -15.76 -7.10
C HIS A 152 -18.03 -17.27 -6.91
#